data_AF-A0A9E0VPR5-F1
#
_entry.id   AF-A0A9E0VPR5-F1
#
_cell.length_a   1.000
_cell.length_b   1.000
_cell.length_c   1.000
_cell.angle_alpha   90.00
_cell.angle_beta   90.00
_cell.angle_gamma   90.00
#
_symmetry.space_group_name_H-M   'P 1'
#
loop_
_entity.id
_entity.type
_entity.pdbx_description
1 polymer ?
#
loop_
_entity_poly.entity_id
_entity_poly.type
_entity_poly.pdbx_seq_one_letter_code
_entity_poly.pdbx_strand_id
1 'polypeptide(L)'
;MNKFVKYRREFHKYPELGWREMRTSARIAEILEEMGYKCLMGTDVINESSLTFEMLSDEEKETEKKRAVAQGATLEYVNRTEGYPGVIAELNTGKEGPVTVFRFDIDCLPYQEPQKAGFRP
;
A
#
# COMPACT_ATOMS: atom_id res chain seq x y z
N MET A 1 -17.54 -14.30 -8.27
CA MET A 1 -16.81 -13.72 -7.12
C MET A 1 -16.78 -12.21 -7.28
N ASN A 2 -17.29 -11.43 -6.32
CA ASN A 2 -17.37 -9.97 -6.47
C ASN A 2 -15.98 -9.32 -6.44
N LYS A 3 -15.91 -8.05 -6.89
CA LYS A 3 -14.67 -7.27 -7.01
C LYS A 3 -13.91 -7.15 -5.68
N PHE A 4 -14.61 -6.93 -4.56
CA PHE A 4 -13.99 -6.82 -3.24
C PHE A 4 -13.34 -8.11 -2.75
N VAL A 5 -13.98 -9.27 -2.99
CA VAL A 5 -13.40 -10.56 -2.63
C VAL A 5 -12.14 -10.83 -3.47
N LYS A 6 -12.11 -10.39 -4.73
CA LYS A 6 -10.89 -10.49 -5.57
C LYS A 6 -9.76 -9.64 -4.99
N TYR A 7 -10.02 -8.38 -4.66
CA TYR A 7 -9.03 -7.50 -4.04
C TYR A 7 -8.50 -8.05 -2.72
N ARG A 8 -9.40 -8.48 -1.84
CA ARG A 8 -8.99 -9.09 -0.56
C ARG A 8 -8.04 -10.27 -0.78
N ARG A 9 -8.40 -11.18 -1.70
CA ARG A 9 -7.54 -12.35 -2.02
C ARG A 9 -6.22 -11.96 -2.68
N GLU A 10 -6.22 -10.88 -3.47
CA GLU A 10 -5.01 -10.37 -4.11
C GLU A 10 -4.04 -9.79 -3.07
N PHE A 11 -4.51 -8.89 -2.21
CA PHE A 11 -3.68 -8.31 -1.13
C PHE A 11 -3.22 -9.37 -0.15
N HIS A 12 -4.09 -10.33 0.20
CA HIS A 12 -3.72 -11.44 1.09
C HIS A 12 -2.69 -12.39 0.48
N LYS A 13 -2.62 -12.53 -0.85
CA LYS A 13 -1.64 -13.40 -1.51
C LYS A 13 -0.20 -12.92 -1.30
N TYR A 14 -0.02 -11.61 -1.15
CA TYR A 14 1.29 -10.96 -0.97
C TYR A 14 1.23 -10.05 0.26
N PRO A 15 1.14 -10.63 1.47
CA PRO A 15 1.07 -9.85 2.69
C PRO A 15 2.43 -9.17 2.93
N GLU A 16 2.41 -7.92 3.37
CA GLU A 16 3.61 -7.09 3.56
C GLU A 16 3.68 -6.58 4.99
N LEU A 17 4.85 -6.69 5.62
CA LEU A 17 5.06 -6.19 6.98
C LEU A 17 5.06 -4.66 7.01
N GLY A 18 4.93 -4.13 8.23
CA GLY A 18 5.14 -2.71 8.53
C GLY A 18 6.37 -2.14 7.82
N TRP A 19 6.19 -0.99 7.16
CA TRP A 19 7.18 -0.26 6.36
C TRP A 19 7.65 -0.94 5.07
N ARG A 20 7.15 -2.13 4.73
CA ARG A 20 7.51 -2.91 3.54
C ARG A 20 6.37 -2.98 2.51
N GLU A 21 5.30 -2.22 2.69
CA GLU A 21 4.04 -2.27 1.93
C GLU A 21 4.12 -1.58 0.55
N MET A 22 5.23 -1.78 -0.17
CA MET A 22 5.51 -1.14 -1.45
C MET A 22 4.53 -1.60 -2.54
N ARG A 23 4.25 -2.91 -2.60
CA ARG A 23 3.32 -3.48 -3.59
C ARG A 23 1.90 -3.03 -3.30
N THR A 24 1.49 -3.08 -2.04
CA THR A 24 0.14 -2.74 -1.59
C THR A 24 -0.13 -1.26 -1.81
N SER A 25 0.79 -0.38 -1.43
CA SER A 25 0.68 1.06 -1.68
C SER A 25 0.57 1.37 -3.17
N ALA A 26 1.46 0.79 -3.99
CA ALA A 26 1.42 0.96 -5.45
C ALA A 26 0.09 0.52 -6.04
N ARG A 27 -0.42 -0.64 -5.63
CA ARG A 27 -1.66 -1.21 -6.15
C ARG A 27 -2.90 -0.43 -5.69
N ILE A 28 -2.92 0.08 -4.46
CA ILE A 28 -4.00 0.95 -3.96
C ILE A 28 -4.07 2.24 -4.78
N ALA A 29 -2.94 2.90 -4.98
CA ALA A 29 -2.88 4.13 -5.77
C ALA A 29 -3.36 3.92 -7.20
N GLU A 30 -2.89 2.86 -7.87
CA GLU A 30 -3.33 2.49 -9.22
C GLU A 30 -4.85 2.29 -9.30
N ILE A 31 -5.43 1.50 -8.37
CA ILE A 31 -6.88 1.25 -8.34
C ILE A 31 -7.68 2.54 -8.09
N LEU A 32 -7.21 3.41 -7.19
CA LEU A 32 -7.92 4.64 -6.82
C LEU A 32 -7.82 5.72 -7.91
N GLU A 33 -6.67 5.82 -8.58
CA GLU A 33 -6.52 6.70 -9.75
C GLU A 33 -7.39 6.23 -10.93
N GLU A 34 -7.49 4.92 -11.18
CA GLU A 34 -8.46 4.36 -12.15
C GLU A 34 -9.92 4.72 -11.80
N MET A 35 -10.23 4.97 -10.52
CA MET A 35 -11.54 5.42 -10.04
C MET A 35 -11.72 6.94 -10.06
N GLY A 36 -10.71 7.71 -10.46
CA GLY A 36 -10.76 9.17 -10.55
C GLY A 36 -10.34 9.92 -9.30
N TYR A 37 -9.69 9.26 -8.34
CA TYR A 37 -9.06 9.94 -7.19
C TYR A 37 -7.70 10.48 -7.57
N LYS A 38 -7.25 11.53 -6.88
CA LYS A 38 -5.85 11.97 -6.92
C LYS A 38 -5.10 11.30 -5.77
N CYS A 39 -4.01 10.58 -6.06
CA CYS A 39 -3.22 9.90 -5.03
C CYS A 39 -1.89 10.62 -4.75
N LEU A 40 -1.65 10.89 -3.47
CA LEU A 40 -0.37 11.30 -2.91
C LEU A 40 0.32 10.08 -2.30
N MET A 41 1.64 9.98 -2.44
CA MET A 41 2.44 8.81 -2.04
C MET A 41 3.82 9.22 -1.54
N GLY A 42 4.55 8.29 -0.94
CA GLY A 42 5.95 8.53 -0.55
C GLY A 42 6.09 9.67 0.45
N THR A 43 7.04 10.56 0.20
CA THR A 43 7.36 11.69 1.07
C THR A 43 6.28 12.78 1.11
N ASP A 44 5.32 12.78 0.17
CA ASP A 44 4.15 13.66 0.23
C ASP A 44 3.22 13.32 1.42
N VAL A 45 3.23 12.07 1.86
CA VAL A 45 2.31 11.57 2.91
C VAL A 45 3.03 11.07 4.16
N ILE A 46 4.35 10.90 4.09
CA ILE A 46 5.21 10.46 5.20
C ILE A 46 6.20 11.57 5.54
N ASN A 47 6.14 12.04 6.79
CA ASN A 47 7.12 12.99 7.31
C ASN A 47 8.35 12.25 7.86
N GLU A 48 9.43 12.22 7.08
CA GLU A 48 10.70 11.56 7.42
C GLU A 48 11.28 12.02 8.76
N SER A 49 11.16 13.30 9.10
CA SER A 49 11.72 13.86 10.34
C SER A 49 11.04 13.35 11.62
N SER A 50 9.86 12.75 11.50
CA SER A 50 9.10 12.17 12.60
C SER A 50 9.38 10.69 12.85
N LEU A 51 10.19 10.07 11.99
CA LEU A 51 10.47 8.64 12.02
C LEU A 51 11.60 8.34 13.02
N THR A 52 11.44 7.27 13.80
CA THR A 52 12.35 6.97 14.93
C THR A 52 13.19 5.73 14.71
N PHE A 53 12.66 4.51 14.92
CA PHE A 53 13.52 3.34 15.13
C PHE A 53 13.30 2.14 14.19
N GLU A 54 12.14 2.00 13.53
CA GLU A 54 11.82 0.82 12.69
C GLU A 54 11.87 1.11 11.19
N MET A 55 12.82 1.92 10.76
CA MET A 55 12.98 2.28 9.35
C MET A 55 13.86 1.28 8.61
N LEU A 56 13.44 0.94 7.40
CA LEU A 56 14.27 0.22 6.44
C LEU A 56 15.50 1.06 6.07
N SER A 57 16.66 0.40 5.99
CA SER A 57 17.81 0.96 5.29
C SER A 57 17.52 1.18 3.80
N ASP A 58 18.31 2.02 3.12
CA ASP A 58 18.10 2.28 1.69
C ASP A 58 18.25 1.01 0.83
N GLU A 59 19.13 0.09 1.23
CA GLU A 59 19.26 -1.21 0.58
C GLU A 59 18.01 -2.08 0.75
N GLU A 60 17.40 -2.08 1.94
CA GLU A 60 16.15 -2.78 2.19
C GLU A 60 14.99 -2.15 1.41
N LYS A 61 14.89 -0.81 1.37
CA LYS A 61 13.87 -0.11 0.57
C LYS A 61 13.95 -0.54 -0.89
N GLU A 62 15.14 -0.57 -1.48
CA GLU A 62 15.33 -1.00 -2.86
C GLU A 62 15.03 -2.50 -3.07
N THR A 63 15.33 -3.33 -2.07
CA THR A 63 14.96 -4.75 -2.08
C THR A 63 13.44 -4.94 -2.11
N GLU A 64 12.71 -4.20 -1.26
CA GLU A 64 11.25 -4.26 -1.20
C GLU A 64 10.59 -3.71 -2.48
N LYS A 65 11.11 -2.63 -3.07
CA LYS A 65 10.65 -2.13 -4.37
C LYS A 65 10.81 -3.17 -5.48
N LYS A 66 11.98 -3.81 -5.57
CA LYS A 66 12.24 -4.89 -6.54
C LYS A 66 11.30 -6.08 -6.31
N ARG A 67 11.06 -6.46 -5.06
CA ARG A 67 10.08 -7.51 -4.70
C ARG A 67 8.68 -7.13 -5.18
N ALA A 68 8.23 -5.90 -4.94
CA ALA A 68 6.91 -5.45 -5.34
C ALA A 68 6.69 -5.56 -6.86
N VAL A 69 7.67 -5.11 -7.66
CA VAL A 69 7.64 -5.23 -9.12
C VAL A 69 7.63 -6.70 -9.56
N ALA A 70 8.48 -7.55 -8.96
CA ALA A 70 8.52 -8.98 -9.25
C ALA A 70 7.20 -9.71 -8.92
N GLN A 71 6.43 -9.17 -7.97
CA GLN A 71 5.09 -9.66 -7.58
C GLN A 71 3.95 -8.99 -8.38
N GLY A 72 4.29 -8.26 -9.45
CA GLY A 72 3.34 -7.74 -10.43
C GLY A 72 2.79 -6.35 -10.13
N ALA A 73 3.39 -5.57 -9.21
CA ALA A 73 3.07 -4.15 -9.11
C ALA A 73 3.67 -3.35 -10.29
N THR A 74 2.94 -2.35 -10.75
CA THR A 74 3.37 -1.45 -11.81
C THR A 74 4.56 -0.58 -11.34
N LEU A 75 5.66 -0.60 -12.12
CA LEU A 75 6.92 0.05 -11.75
C LEU A 75 6.77 1.55 -11.45
N GLU A 76 5.94 2.25 -12.23
CA GLU A 76 5.67 3.68 -12.04
C GLU A 76 5.14 3.97 -10.63
N TYR A 77 4.15 3.20 -10.18
CA TYR A 77 3.56 3.35 -8.84
C TYR A 77 4.51 2.90 -7.72
N VAL A 78 5.34 1.88 -7.96
CA VAL A 78 6.37 1.47 -7.00
C VAL A 78 7.44 2.56 -6.83
N ASN A 79 7.84 3.23 -7.91
CA ASN A 79 8.81 4.32 -7.82
C ASN A 79 8.27 5.51 -7.00
N ARG A 80 6.97 5.81 -7.13
CA ARG A 80 6.28 6.85 -6.36
C ARG A 80 6.21 6.59 -4.85
N THR A 81 6.50 5.37 -4.39
CA THR A 81 6.62 5.14 -2.93
C THR A 81 7.88 5.78 -2.38
N GLU A 82 8.92 5.98 -3.19
CA GLU A 82 10.23 6.48 -2.73
C GLU A 82 10.86 5.63 -1.60
N GLY A 83 10.33 4.43 -1.33
CA GLY A 83 10.74 3.60 -0.19
C GLY A 83 10.00 3.93 1.11
N TYR A 84 8.94 4.73 1.02
CA TYR A 84 8.00 5.08 2.07
C TYR A 84 6.58 4.66 1.65
N PRO A 85 6.07 3.53 2.16
CA PRO A 85 4.74 3.07 1.81
C PRO A 85 3.66 3.95 2.46
N GLY A 86 2.52 4.06 1.79
CA GLY A 86 1.43 4.95 2.17
C GLY A 86 0.76 5.59 0.97
N VAL A 87 -0.56 5.78 1.06
CA VAL A 87 -1.36 6.46 0.03
C VAL A 87 -2.41 7.34 0.71
N ILE A 88 -2.47 8.61 0.33
CA ILE A 88 -3.63 9.47 0.60
C ILE A 88 -4.35 9.68 -0.73
N ALA A 89 -5.64 9.33 -0.78
CA ALA A 89 -6.48 9.54 -1.96
C ALA A 89 -7.48 10.66 -1.72
N GLU A 90 -7.43 11.69 -2.57
CA GLU A 90 -8.25 12.87 -2.46
C GLU A 90 -9.42 12.81 -3.46
N LEU A 91 -10.63 13.04 -2.95
CA LEU A 91 -11.82 13.31 -3.76
C LEU A 91 -12.29 14.73 -3.47
N ASN A 92 -11.96 15.66 -4.38
CA ASN A 92 -12.48 17.01 -4.31
C ASN A 92 -13.77 17.11 -5.13
N THR A 93 -14.90 17.35 -4.45
CA THR A 93 -16.21 17.47 -5.11
C THR A 93 -16.45 18.85 -5.74
N GLY A 94 -15.58 19.83 -5.47
CA GLY A 94 -15.74 21.24 -5.85
C GLY A 94 -16.82 21.99 -5.06
N LYS A 95 -17.46 21.34 -4.08
CA LYS A 95 -18.51 21.93 -3.25
C LYS A 95 -17.92 22.32 -1.88
N GLU A 96 -18.32 23.49 -1.39
CA GLU A 96 -17.98 23.93 -0.04
C GLU A 96 -18.62 22.99 1.00
N GLY A 97 -17.84 22.60 2.00
CA GLY A 97 -18.27 21.68 3.04
C GLY A 97 -17.09 21.18 3.88
N PRO A 98 -17.37 20.38 4.93
CA PRO A 98 -16.33 19.82 5.79
C PRO A 98 -15.51 18.74 5.08
N VAL A 99 -14.26 18.57 5.47
CA VAL A 99 -13.39 17.46 5.04
C VAL A 99 -13.66 16.24 5.90
N THR A 100 -13.90 15.08 5.28
CA THR A 100 -14.06 13.79 5.96
C THR A 100 -12.90 12.88 5.58
N VAL A 101 -12.31 12.20 6.57
CA VAL A 101 -11.18 11.29 6.37
C VAL A 101 -11.55 9.89 6.82
N PHE A 102 -11.22 8.90 5.98
CA PHE A 102 -11.24 7.49 6.33
C PHE A 102 -9.80 6.99 6.34
N ARG A 103 -9.43 6.25 7.39
CA ARG A 103 -8.06 5.72 7.56
C ARG A 103 -8.11 4.23 7.77
N PHE A 104 -7.22 3.52 7.09
CA PHE A 104 -7.07 2.08 7.18
C PHE A 104 -5.58 1.73 7.24
N ASP A 105 -5.24 0.73 8.04
CA ASP A 105 -3.93 0.07 7.99
C ASP A 105 -3.91 -0.94 6.84
N ILE A 106 -2.72 -1.16 6.27
CA ILE A 106 -2.53 -2.02 5.10
C ILE A 106 -1.45 -3.10 5.30
N ASP A 107 -0.80 -3.09 6.47
CA ASP A 107 0.26 -4.01 6.83
C ASP A 107 -0.29 -5.35 7.33
N CYS A 108 0.59 -6.35 7.34
CA CYS A 108 0.36 -7.65 7.94
C CYS A 108 1.28 -7.86 9.15
N LEU A 109 0.88 -8.83 9.97
CA LEU A 109 1.72 -9.29 11.08
C LEU A 109 2.74 -10.34 10.62
N PRO A 110 3.88 -10.50 11.34
CA PRO A 110 4.92 -11.46 11.01
C PRO A 110 4.56 -12.90 11.44
N TYR A 111 3.39 -13.39 11.03
CA TYR A 111 2.92 -14.74 11.30
C TYR A 111 2.71 -15.53 10.02
N GLN A 112 3.09 -16.80 10.06
CA GLN A 112 2.77 -17.73 8.99
C GLN A 112 1.38 -18.31 9.20
N GLU A 113 0.57 -18.29 8.15
CA GLU A 113 -0.75 -18.89 8.21
C GLU A 113 -0.69 -20.42 8.23
N PRO A 114 -1.63 -21.09 8.92
CA PRO A 114 -1.74 -22.54 8.91
C PRO A 114 -1.90 -23.11 7.49
N GLN A 115 -0.95 -23.92 7.05
CA GLN A 115 -1.00 -24.63 5.77
C GLN A 115 -1.86 -25.90 5.87
N LYS A 116 -3.17 -25.75 6.16
CA LYS A 116 -4.11 -26.86 6.28
C LYS A 116 -5.27 -26.76 5.29
N ALA A 117 -5.75 -27.92 4.82
CA ALA A 117 -6.87 -27.98 3.88
C ALA A 117 -8.12 -27.29 4.45
N GLY A 118 -8.75 -26.44 3.63
CA GLY A 118 -9.93 -25.68 4.02
C GLY A 118 -9.65 -24.41 4.84
N PHE A 119 -8.38 -24.10 5.16
CA PHE A 119 -8.03 -22.80 5.72
C PHE A 119 -8.38 -21.71 4.71
N ARG A 120 -9.20 -20.75 5.14
CA ARG A 120 -9.59 -19.62 4.32
C ARG A 120 -8.94 -18.38 4.88
N PRO A 121 -8.02 -17.74 4.14
CA PRO A 121 -7.67 -16.38 4.42
C PRO A 121 -8.87 -15.46 4.18
#